data_AF-A0AAU9FN64-F1
#
_entry.id   AF-A0AAU9FN64-F1
#
_cell.length_a   1.000
_cell.length_b   1.000
_cell.length_c   1.000
_cell.angle_alpha   90.00
_cell.angle_beta   90.00
_cell.angle_gamma   90.00
#
_symmetry.space_group_name_H-M   'P 1'
#
loop_
_entity.id
_entity.type
_entity.pdbx_description
1 polymer ?
#
loop_
_entity_poly.entity_id
_entity_poly.type
_entity_poly.pdbx_seq_one_letter_code
_entity_poly.pdbx_strand_id
1 'polypeptide(L)'
;MNASDEWVAMEEQTEEAPQAELQMERNSSALSLRTHPTVEEYYGNMTAFLSLAIFIASLLTILNICIYSTTVSRLRRHLNKPLRTPSILMVSLYPIISVAALVTILVPYSWFMCHTVMHVMFMVGGPIFRTLLFRYVDSEQNYVKESGGEAVQLSTPPCCCWCLCLPLVVPTKAKLCISRYMVWQMPFWQGSIMLVMNILYYRDIQLYHQVMYFFIPFIVSSIVLGVWSLQITVRMITKLRGDYQLRKKMFCLQLVVMLCKLQYLVLYDQLDGIKMGGEYPINHTVYKQTIINILILVEMVLVSMMVQSAYRTPIQVQIDEVNKDKEITRI
;
A
#
# COMPACT_ATOMS: atom_id res chain seq x y z
N MET A 1 34.47 -23.17 54.28
CA MET A 1 33.98 -22.11 53.38
C MET A 1 34.58 -20.82 53.90
N ASN A 2 35.39 -20.17 53.08
CA ASN A 2 36.26 -19.09 53.52
C ASN A 2 35.44 -17.79 53.55
N ALA A 3 35.60 -16.95 54.58
CA ALA A 3 34.82 -15.71 54.72
C ALA A 3 34.95 -14.79 53.49
N SER A 4 36.06 -14.90 52.75
CA SER A 4 36.28 -14.20 51.48
C SER A 4 35.32 -14.60 50.36
N ASP A 5 34.82 -15.83 50.33
CA ASP A 5 33.92 -16.32 49.28
C ASP A 5 32.47 -15.85 49.51
N GLU A 6 32.10 -15.62 50.78
CA GLU A 6 30.80 -15.04 51.19
C GLU A 6 30.69 -13.55 50.84
N TRP A 7 31.78 -12.77 50.99
CA TRP A 7 31.82 -11.35 50.62
C TRP A 7 31.71 -11.14 49.10
N VAL A 8 32.39 -11.96 48.30
CA VAL A 8 32.35 -11.88 46.83
C VAL A 8 30.96 -12.25 46.29
N ALA A 9 30.31 -13.27 46.87
CA ALA A 9 28.93 -13.62 46.51
C ALA A 9 27.90 -12.54 46.92
N MET A 10 28.15 -11.82 48.01
CA MET A 10 27.32 -10.68 48.42
C MET A 10 27.50 -9.46 47.50
N GLU A 11 28.71 -9.19 47.00
CA GLU A 11 28.97 -8.11 46.03
C GLU A 11 28.34 -8.41 44.65
N GLU A 12 28.44 -9.64 44.13
CA GLU A 12 27.78 -10.04 42.88
C GLU A 12 26.25 -9.95 42.95
N GLN A 13 25.63 -10.37 44.06
CA GLN A 13 24.17 -10.23 44.27
C GLN A 13 23.72 -8.77 44.44
N THR A 14 24.59 -7.90 44.98
CA THR A 14 24.30 -6.47 45.18
C THR A 14 24.44 -5.66 43.89
N GLU A 15 25.25 -6.11 42.92
CA GLU A 15 25.36 -5.51 41.58
C GLU A 15 24.32 -6.03 40.56
N GLU A 16 23.88 -7.30 40.67
CA GLU A 16 22.84 -7.87 39.78
C GLU A 16 21.43 -7.32 40.05
N ALA A 17 21.07 -7.06 41.32
CA ALA A 17 19.76 -6.51 41.70
C ALA A 17 19.44 -5.14 41.06
N PRO A 18 20.32 -4.12 41.13
CA PRO A 18 20.08 -2.82 40.49
C PRO A 18 20.12 -2.90 38.96
N GLN A 19 20.86 -3.84 38.36
CA GLN A 19 20.85 -4.05 36.90
C GLN A 19 19.55 -4.71 36.42
N ALA A 20 19.01 -5.67 37.18
CA ALA A 20 17.72 -6.29 36.89
C ALA A 20 16.55 -5.29 37.06
N GLU A 21 16.59 -4.43 38.08
CA GLU A 21 15.61 -3.35 38.27
C GLU A 21 15.69 -2.29 37.15
N LEU A 22 16.90 -1.87 36.74
CA LEU A 22 17.10 -0.98 35.60
C LEU A 22 16.64 -1.59 34.26
N GLN A 23 16.82 -2.90 34.08
CA GLN A 23 16.31 -3.60 32.90
C GLN A 23 14.79 -3.77 32.95
N MET A 24 14.21 -3.99 34.13
CA MET A 24 12.77 -4.12 34.34
C MET A 24 12.05 -2.79 34.22
N GLU A 25 12.64 -1.68 34.70
CA GLU A 25 12.18 -0.32 34.45
C GLU A 25 12.34 0.04 32.97
N ARG A 26 13.48 -0.25 32.33
CA ARG A 26 13.66 -0.03 30.88
C ARG A 26 12.64 -0.81 30.06
N ASN A 27 12.36 -2.05 30.42
CA ASN A 27 11.33 -2.88 29.77
C ASN A 27 9.92 -2.38 30.07
N SER A 28 9.63 -1.91 31.29
CA SER A 28 8.33 -1.34 31.68
C SER A 28 8.08 0.02 31.04
N SER A 29 9.09 0.89 30.94
CA SER A 29 9.03 2.16 30.19
C SER A 29 8.93 1.92 28.68
N ALA A 30 9.62 0.91 28.15
CA ALA A 30 9.50 0.51 26.75
C ALA A 30 8.14 -0.13 26.43
N LEU A 31 7.53 -0.84 27.37
CA LEU A 31 6.17 -1.38 27.28
C LEU A 31 5.13 -0.26 27.39
N SER A 32 5.29 0.63 28.36
CA SER A 32 4.51 1.86 28.56
C SER A 32 4.45 2.72 27.30
N LEU A 33 5.58 2.97 26.65
CA LEU A 33 5.69 3.79 25.41
C LEU A 33 4.97 3.17 24.20
N ARG A 34 4.65 1.87 24.24
CA ARG A 34 4.13 1.10 23.10
C ARG A 34 2.72 0.57 23.31
N THR A 35 2.21 0.61 24.53
CA THR A 35 0.81 0.28 24.82
C THR A 35 -0.08 1.34 24.17
N HIS A 36 -1.03 0.89 23.35
CA HIS A 36 -2.05 1.77 22.82
C HIS A 36 -3.04 2.11 23.93
N PRO A 37 -3.33 3.40 24.19
CA PRO A 37 -4.26 3.79 25.24
C PRO A 37 -5.67 3.27 24.91
N THR A 38 -6.45 3.00 25.95
CA THR A 38 -7.88 2.75 25.77
C THR A 38 -8.57 4.01 25.23
N VAL A 39 -9.75 3.83 24.63
CA VAL A 39 -10.51 4.96 24.06
C VAL A 39 -10.81 6.02 25.13
N GLU A 40 -11.13 5.61 26.35
CA GLU A 40 -11.42 6.52 27.46
C GLU A 40 -10.18 7.34 27.86
N GLU A 41 -9.03 6.69 28.06
CA GLU A 41 -7.78 7.37 28.41
C GLU A 41 -7.29 8.30 27.30
N TYR A 42 -7.50 7.90 26.04
CA TYR A 42 -7.12 8.67 24.86
C TYR A 42 -7.87 9.99 24.75
N TYR A 43 -9.20 9.98 24.89
CA TYR A 43 -10.00 11.20 24.86
C TYR A 43 -9.89 12.01 26.16
N GLY A 44 -9.65 11.35 27.30
CA GLY A 44 -9.43 12.03 28.58
C GLY A 44 -8.16 12.87 28.64
N ASN A 45 -7.12 12.50 27.90
CA ASN A 45 -5.83 13.18 27.89
C ASN A 45 -5.51 13.88 26.55
N MET A 46 -6.54 14.09 25.70
CA MET A 46 -6.36 14.56 24.33
C MET A 46 -5.67 15.93 24.27
N THR A 47 -4.52 15.99 23.61
CA THR A 47 -3.78 17.25 23.38
C THR A 47 -4.38 18.06 22.23
N ALA A 48 -4.10 19.37 22.21
CA ALA A 48 -4.53 20.26 21.13
C ALA A 48 -4.06 19.79 19.74
N PHE A 49 -2.83 19.25 19.66
CA PHE A 49 -2.31 18.65 18.42
C PHE A 49 -3.20 17.53 17.90
N LEU A 50 -3.61 16.63 18.79
CA LEU A 50 -4.39 15.45 18.44
C LEU A 50 -5.82 15.80 18.02
N SER A 51 -6.43 16.77 18.72
CA SER A 51 -7.73 17.32 18.35
C SER A 51 -7.68 17.97 16.96
N LEU A 52 -6.65 18.78 16.69
CA LEU A 52 -6.43 19.38 15.37
C LEU A 52 -6.19 18.32 14.29
N ALA A 53 -5.42 17.29 14.59
CA ALA A 53 -5.16 16.17 13.71
C ALA A 53 -6.46 15.43 13.34
N ILE A 54 -7.33 15.12 14.30
CA ILE A 54 -8.64 14.50 14.07
C ILE A 54 -9.52 15.39 13.19
N PHE A 55 -9.54 16.70 13.45
CA PHE A 55 -10.31 17.65 12.66
C PHE A 55 -9.84 17.67 11.19
N ILE A 56 -8.54 17.83 10.96
CA ILE A 56 -7.95 17.82 9.61
C ILE A 56 -8.18 16.48 8.92
N ALA A 57 -7.96 15.36 9.62
CA ALA A 57 -8.16 14.02 9.08
C ALA A 57 -9.61 13.79 8.64
N SER A 58 -10.57 14.28 9.42
CA SER A 58 -12.00 14.21 9.10
C SER A 58 -12.33 15.02 7.85
N LEU A 59 -11.83 16.25 7.74
CA LEU A 59 -12.01 17.09 6.56
C LEU A 59 -11.43 16.45 5.30
N LEU A 60 -10.20 15.91 5.37
CA LEU A 60 -9.55 15.23 4.25
C LEU A 60 -10.34 13.98 3.82
N THR A 61 -10.88 13.23 4.78
CA THR A 61 -11.70 12.03 4.50
C THR A 61 -13.01 12.42 3.82
N ILE A 62 -13.71 13.44 4.31
CA ILE A 62 -14.94 13.97 3.70
C ILE A 62 -14.65 14.43 2.27
N LEU A 63 -13.57 15.21 2.07
CA LEU A 63 -13.14 15.66 0.76
C LEU A 63 -12.89 14.47 -0.20
N ASN A 64 -12.19 13.43 0.27
CA ASN A 64 -11.94 12.24 -0.55
C ASN A 64 -13.25 11.51 -0.93
N ILE A 65 -14.22 11.43 -0.02
CA ILE A 65 -15.56 10.85 -0.28
C ILE A 65 -16.32 11.70 -1.30
N CYS A 66 -16.24 13.03 -1.24
CA CYS A 66 -16.84 13.93 -2.23
C CYS A 66 -16.22 13.73 -3.62
N ILE A 67 -14.88 13.66 -3.71
CA ILE A 67 -14.15 13.39 -4.96
C ILE A 67 -14.55 12.01 -5.51
N TYR A 68 -14.60 10.99 -4.67
CA TYR A 68 -15.05 9.65 -5.03
C TYR A 68 -16.47 9.67 -5.61
N SER A 69 -17.43 10.27 -4.91
CA SER A 69 -18.83 10.34 -5.32
C SER A 69 -19.01 11.06 -6.66
N THR A 70 -18.25 12.14 -6.87
CA THR A 70 -18.23 12.90 -8.12
C THR A 70 -17.64 12.08 -9.27
N THR A 71 -16.57 11.35 -9.00
CA THR A 71 -15.89 10.48 -9.97
C THR A 71 -16.79 9.30 -10.36
N VAL A 72 -17.37 8.60 -9.39
CA VAL A 72 -18.31 7.50 -9.63
C VAL A 72 -19.53 7.97 -10.41
N SER A 73 -20.10 9.13 -10.08
CA SER A 73 -21.24 9.68 -10.82
C SER A 73 -20.91 9.89 -12.30
N ARG A 74 -19.72 10.42 -12.62
CA ARG A 74 -19.25 10.57 -14.00
C ARG A 74 -19.00 9.22 -14.67
N LEU A 75 -18.32 8.29 -13.99
CA LEU A 75 -18.09 6.94 -14.50
C LEU A 75 -19.42 6.25 -14.81
N ARG A 76 -20.43 6.36 -13.95
CA ARG A 76 -21.76 5.76 -14.19
C ARG A 76 -22.48 6.32 -15.42
N ARG A 77 -22.25 7.60 -15.76
CA ARG A 77 -22.86 8.27 -16.92
C ARG A 77 -22.12 7.98 -18.23
N HIS A 78 -20.79 7.84 -18.20
CA HIS A 78 -19.96 7.79 -19.42
C HIS A 78 -19.30 6.43 -19.71
N LEU A 79 -19.37 5.46 -18.80
CA LEU A 79 -18.80 4.11 -19.02
C LEU A 79 -19.85 3.07 -19.37
N ASN A 80 -19.50 2.23 -20.35
CA ASN A 80 -20.20 1.00 -20.65
C ASN A 80 -20.16 0.02 -19.45
N LYS A 81 -21.21 -0.81 -19.32
CA LYS A 81 -21.37 -1.80 -18.24
C LYS A 81 -20.11 -2.65 -17.95
N PRO A 82 -19.37 -3.22 -18.94
CA PRO A 82 -18.21 -4.09 -18.65
C PRO A 82 -17.01 -3.35 -18.05
N LEU A 83 -16.81 -2.06 -18.38
CA LEU A 83 -15.70 -1.24 -17.88
C LEU A 83 -16.05 -0.51 -16.58
N ARG A 84 -17.35 -0.26 -16.36
CA ARG A 84 -17.87 0.49 -15.22
C ARG A 84 -17.51 -0.14 -13.88
N THR A 85 -17.81 -1.42 -13.68
CA THR A 85 -17.58 -2.11 -12.40
C THR A 85 -16.11 -2.11 -11.97
N PRO A 86 -15.15 -2.60 -12.79
CA PRO A 86 -13.74 -2.59 -12.38
C PRO A 86 -13.17 -1.18 -12.20
N SER A 87 -13.65 -0.18 -12.97
CA SER A 87 -13.23 1.22 -12.79
C SER A 87 -13.74 1.80 -11.46
N ILE A 88 -14.99 1.52 -11.08
CA ILE A 88 -15.54 1.93 -9.78
C ILE A 88 -14.79 1.25 -8.64
N LEU A 89 -14.49 -0.05 -8.77
CA LEU A 89 -13.70 -0.78 -7.76
C LEU A 89 -12.31 -0.15 -7.57
N MET A 90 -11.59 0.18 -8.65
CA MET A 90 -10.31 0.91 -8.56
C MET A 90 -10.44 2.24 -7.82
N VAL A 91 -11.45 3.04 -8.16
CA VAL A 91 -11.66 4.36 -7.55
C VAL A 91 -12.13 4.26 -6.10
N SER A 92 -12.74 3.13 -5.71
CA SER A 92 -13.19 2.88 -4.33
C SER A 92 -12.07 2.55 -3.35
N LEU A 93 -10.88 2.18 -3.82
CA LEU A 93 -9.74 1.86 -2.95
C LEU A 93 -9.34 3.06 -2.09
N TYR A 94 -9.24 4.25 -2.71
CA TYR A 94 -8.79 5.48 -2.04
C TYR A 94 -9.67 5.89 -0.85
N PRO A 95 -11.01 6.00 -0.97
CA PRO A 95 -11.84 6.34 0.19
C PRO A 95 -11.85 5.24 1.26
N ILE A 96 -11.74 3.95 0.91
CA ILE A 96 -11.64 2.87 1.91
C ILE A 96 -10.36 3.04 2.73
N ILE A 97 -9.23 3.32 2.07
CA ILE A 97 -7.95 3.59 2.73
C ILE A 97 -8.03 4.84 3.60
N SER A 98 -8.66 5.91 3.12
CA SER A 98 -8.85 7.13 3.94
C SER A 98 -9.69 6.89 5.18
N VAL A 99 -10.79 6.13 5.08
CA VAL A 99 -11.60 5.79 6.25
C VAL A 99 -10.79 4.94 7.24
N ALA A 100 -10.01 3.97 6.76
CA ALA A 100 -9.14 3.17 7.64
C ALA A 100 -8.07 4.03 8.34
N ALA A 101 -7.47 5.00 7.64
CA ALA A 101 -6.52 5.95 8.22
C ALA A 101 -7.20 6.85 9.28
N LEU A 102 -8.42 7.34 9.02
CA LEU A 102 -9.20 8.11 10.00
C LEU A 102 -9.54 7.28 11.24
N VAL A 103 -10.01 6.04 11.06
CA VAL A 103 -10.32 5.13 12.17
C VAL A 103 -9.09 4.86 13.03
N THR A 104 -7.91 4.77 12.40
CA THR A 104 -6.63 4.62 13.10
C THR A 104 -6.33 5.79 14.03
N ILE A 105 -6.63 7.03 13.59
CA ILE A 105 -6.43 8.23 14.41
C ILE A 105 -7.51 8.35 15.50
N LEU A 106 -8.76 7.96 15.22
CA LEU A 106 -9.86 8.03 16.18
C LEU A 106 -9.78 6.95 17.27
N VAL A 107 -9.27 5.76 16.91
CA VAL A 107 -9.20 4.58 17.76
C VAL A 107 -7.80 3.97 17.63
N PRO A 108 -6.80 4.45 18.39
CA PRO A 108 -5.42 3.96 18.31
C PRO A 108 -5.32 2.44 18.51
N TYR A 109 -6.18 1.87 19.36
CA TYR A 109 -6.24 0.43 19.60
C TYR A 109 -6.52 -0.39 18.32
N SER A 110 -7.25 0.17 17.35
CA SER A 110 -7.58 -0.48 16.07
C SER A 110 -6.48 -0.34 15.01
N TRP A 111 -5.36 0.29 15.34
CA TRP A 111 -4.28 0.60 14.40
C TRP A 111 -3.82 -0.62 13.59
N PHE A 112 -3.63 -1.77 14.25
CA PHE A 112 -3.22 -3.02 13.60
C PHE A 112 -4.18 -3.42 12.47
N MET A 113 -5.49 -3.41 12.77
CA MET A 113 -6.53 -3.87 11.85
C MET A 113 -6.63 -2.92 10.68
N CYS A 114 -6.66 -1.62 10.95
CA CYS A 114 -6.74 -0.59 9.93
C CYS A 114 -5.50 -0.59 9.02
N HIS A 115 -4.29 -0.73 9.58
CA HIS A 115 -3.06 -0.82 8.79
C HIS A 115 -3.04 -2.05 7.88
N THR A 116 -3.51 -3.19 8.38
CA THR A 116 -3.68 -4.41 7.57
C THR A 116 -4.68 -4.19 6.44
N VAL A 117 -5.83 -3.57 6.70
CA VAL A 117 -6.84 -3.23 5.68
C VAL A 117 -6.25 -2.31 4.60
N MET A 118 -5.57 -1.23 4.99
CA MET A 118 -4.95 -0.30 4.06
C MET A 118 -3.96 -1.02 3.13
N HIS A 119 -3.09 -1.87 3.70
CA HIS A 119 -2.12 -2.64 2.92
C HIS A 119 -2.77 -3.62 1.94
N VAL A 120 -3.78 -4.37 2.38
CA VAL A 120 -4.52 -5.28 1.49
C VAL A 120 -5.19 -4.51 0.35
N MET A 121 -5.79 -3.35 0.62
CA MET A 121 -6.40 -2.51 -0.42
C MET A 121 -5.38 -2.03 -1.47
N PHE A 122 -4.17 -1.65 -1.05
CA PHE A 122 -3.09 -1.31 -1.99
C PHE A 122 -2.72 -2.50 -2.90
N MET A 123 -2.62 -3.70 -2.32
CA MET A 123 -2.22 -4.89 -3.08
C MET A 123 -3.33 -5.42 -4.01
N VAL A 124 -4.58 -5.34 -3.58
CA VAL A 124 -5.74 -5.74 -4.40
C VAL A 124 -5.95 -4.80 -5.60
N GLY A 125 -5.44 -3.57 -5.55
CA GLY A 125 -5.48 -2.65 -6.69
C GLY A 125 -4.86 -3.21 -7.97
N GLY A 126 -3.76 -3.97 -7.87
CA GLY A 126 -3.13 -4.61 -9.03
C GLY A 126 -4.06 -5.59 -9.78
N PRO A 127 -4.61 -6.61 -9.11
CA PRO A 127 -5.59 -7.54 -9.70
C PRO A 127 -6.83 -6.85 -10.29
N ILE A 128 -7.37 -5.83 -9.62
CA ILE A 128 -8.50 -5.06 -10.14
C ILE A 128 -8.10 -4.32 -11.42
N PHE A 129 -6.93 -3.69 -11.44
CA PHE A 129 -6.43 -3.00 -12.62
C PHE A 129 -6.20 -3.96 -13.79
N ARG A 130 -5.61 -5.13 -13.56
CA ARG A 130 -5.49 -6.17 -14.60
C ARG A 130 -6.85 -6.57 -15.15
N THR A 131 -7.85 -6.74 -14.29
CA THR A 131 -9.22 -7.05 -14.71
C THR A 131 -9.79 -5.94 -15.59
N LEU A 132 -9.57 -4.67 -15.22
CA LEU A 132 -9.96 -3.52 -16.03
C LEU A 132 -9.32 -3.57 -17.43
N LEU A 133 -8.02 -3.87 -17.51
CA LEU A 133 -7.29 -3.95 -18.79
C LEU A 133 -7.88 -4.97 -19.75
N PHE A 134 -8.21 -6.19 -19.28
CA PHE A 134 -8.81 -7.20 -20.16
C PHE A 134 -10.26 -6.91 -20.55
N ARG A 135 -10.97 -6.05 -19.81
CA ARG A 135 -12.30 -5.57 -20.23
C ARG A 135 -12.23 -4.57 -21.40
N TYR A 136 -11.06 -3.97 -21.69
CA TYR A 136 -10.87 -3.16 -22.90
C TYR A 136 -10.77 -4.00 -24.18
N VAL A 137 -10.38 -5.28 -24.06
CA VAL A 137 -10.28 -6.23 -25.18
C VAL A 137 -11.39 -7.30 -25.07
N ASP A 138 -12.46 -6.99 -24.34
CA ASP A 138 -13.58 -7.86 -23.96
C ASP A 138 -13.22 -9.07 -23.10
N SER A 139 -12.16 -9.80 -23.44
CA SER A 139 -11.68 -11.00 -22.77
C SER A 139 -10.23 -11.33 -23.10
N GLU A 140 -9.55 -12.05 -22.19
CA GLU A 140 -8.23 -12.66 -22.44
C GLU A 140 -8.25 -13.55 -23.69
N GLN A 141 -9.37 -14.22 -23.97
CA GLN A 141 -9.50 -15.09 -25.14
C GLN A 141 -9.61 -14.31 -26.45
N ASN A 142 -10.27 -13.15 -26.43
CA ASN A 142 -10.34 -12.27 -27.61
C ASN A 142 -8.98 -11.66 -27.90
N TYR A 143 -8.23 -11.28 -26.87
CA TYR A 143 -6.87 -10.77 -27.05
C TYR A 143 -5.96 -11.79 -27.79
N VAL A 144 -6.00 -13.06 -27.41
CA VAL A 144 -5.18 -14.11 -28.07
C VAL A 144 -5.62 -14.32 -29.53
N LYS A 145 -6.92 -14.18 -29.83
CA LYS A 145 -7.43 -14.31 -31.20
C LYS A 145 -7.06 -13.09 -32.06
N GLU A 146 -7.22 -11.88 -31.53
CA GLU A 146 -6.98 -10.62 -32.26
C GLU A 146 -5.49 -10.31 -32.42
N SER A 147 -4.64 -10.70 -31.48
CA SER A 147 -3.19 -10.43 -31.55
C SER A 147 -2.46 -11.29 -32.59
N GLY A 148 -3.07 -12.35 -33.14
CA GLY A 148 -2.49 -13.15 -34.22
C GLY A 148 -1.11 -13.77 -33.93
N GLY A 149 -0.68 -13.82 -32.66
CA GLY A 149 0.68 -14.25 -32.28
C GLY A 149 1.74 -13.15 -32.36
N GLU A 150 1.36 -11.88 -32.44
CA GLU A 150 2.30 -10.76 -32.48
C GLU A 150 3.11 -10.68 -31.18
N ALA A 151 4.43 -10.73 -31.33
CA ALA A 151 5.35 -10.81 -30.21
C ALA A 151 5.43 -9.46 -29.47
N VAL A 152 5.32 -9.51 -28.15
CA VAL A 152 5.42 -8.33 -27.30
C VAL A 152 6.79 -8.34 -26.64
N GLN A 153 7.51 -7.22 -26.76
CA GLN A 153 8.80 -7.04 -26.10
C GLN A 153 8.61 -7.01 -24.58
N LEU A 154 9.27 -7.94 -23.87
CA LEU A 154 9.29 -8.01 -22.41
C LEU A 154 10.29 -7.05 -21.76
N SER A 155 11.02 -6.29 -22.58
CA SER A 155 11.97 -5.25 -22.19
C SER A 155 11.24 -4.04 -21.60
N THR A 156 10.65 -4.23 -20.42
CA THR A 156 9.90 -3.21 -19.69
C THR A 156 10.56 -2.97 -18.33
N PRO A 157 10.73 -1.72 -17.90
CA PRO A 157 11.21 -1.42 -16.54
C PRO A 157 10.24 -2.00 -15.49
N PRO A 158 10.73 -2.44 -14.32
CA PRO A 158 12.08 -2.24 -13.75
C PRO A 158 13.13 -3.30 -14.14
N CYS A 159 12.71 -4.47 -14.63
CA CYS A 159 13.62 -5.60 -14.86
C CYS A 159 14.54 -5.43 -16.09
N CYS A 160 14.26 -4.49 -16.99
CA CYS A 160 15.16 -4.21 -18.12
C CYS A 160 16.54 -3.67 -17.69
N CYS A 161 16.66 -3.11 -16.48
CA CYS A 161 17.94 -2.61 -15.95
C CYS A 161 18.76 -3.70 -15.24
N TRP A 162 18.10 -4.73 -14.68
CA TRP A 162 18.75 -5.83 -13.96
C TRP A 162 18.93 -7.10 -14.82
N CYS A 163 18.16 -7.22 -15.91
CA CYS A 163 18.16 -8.38 -16.78
C CYS A 163 18.17 -7.90 -18.24
N LEU A 164 19.37 -7.66 -18.79
CA LEU A 164 19.60 -7.13 -20.14
C LEU A 164 19.08 -8.05 -21.28
N CYS A 165 18.59 -9.24 -20.96
CA CYS A 165 18.36 -10.34 -21.91
C CYS A 165 16.93 -10.89 -21.93
N LEU A 166 15.89 -10.12 -21.56
CA LEU A 166 14.52 -10.66 -21.63
C LEU A 166 14.03 -10.73 -23.10
N PRO A 167 13.69 -11.94 -23.61
CA PRO A 167 13.32 -12.13 -25.01
C PRO A 167 11.93 -11.57 -25.34
N LEU A 168 11.67 -11.32 -26.63
CA LEU A 168 10.30 -11.17 -27.15
C LEU A 168 9.50 -12.43 -26.78
N VAL A 169 8.35 -12.26 -26.13
CA VAL A 169 7.45 -13.39 -25.85
C VAL A 169 6.16 -13.17 -26.59
N VAL A 170 5.76 -14.22 -27.32
CA VAL A 170 4.43 -14.30 -27.94
C VAL A 170 3.41 -14.54 -26.83
N PRO A 171 2.39 -13.69 -26.69
CA PRO A 171 1.39 -13.83 -25.64
C PRO A 171 0.47 -15.03 -25.93
N THR A 172 0.73 -16.16 -25.27
CA THR A 172 -0.13 -17.35 -25.29
C THR A 172 -1.09 -17.38 -24.11
N LYS A 173 -2.17 -18.18 -24.19
CA LYS A 173 -3.12 -18.39 -23.09
C LYS A 173 -2.43 -18.79 -21.77
N ALA A 174 -1.40 -19.63 -21.86
CA ALA A 174 -0.61 -20.05 -20.70
C ALA A 174 0.16 -18.87 -20.08
N LYS A 175 0.76 -18.01 -20.90
CA LYS A 175 1.50 -16.81 -20.44
C LYS A 175 0.57 -15.76 -19.83
N LEU A 176 -0.64 -15.59 -20.37
CA LEU A 176 -1.67 -14.74 -19.76
C LEU A 176 -2.13 -15.28 -18.40
N CYS A 177 -2.29 -16.60 -18.29
CA CYS A 177 -2.60 -17.27 -17.02
C CYS A 177 -1.48 -17.05 -15.98
N ILE A 178 -0.21 -17.18 -16.39
CA ILE A 178 0.95 -16.88 -15.54
C ILE A 178 0.93 -15.41 -15.11
N SER A 179 0.70 -14.48 -16.03
CA SER A 179 0.56 -13.05 -15.70
C SER A 179 -0.54 -12.80 -14.66
N ARG A 180 -1.66 -13.53 -14.73
CA ARG A 180 -2.73 -13.48 -13.71
C ARG A 180 -2.22 -13.88 -12.34
N TYR A 181 -1.52 -15.00 -12.24
CA TYR A 181 -0.96 -15.47 -10.98
C TYR A 181 0.12 -14.52 -10.44
N MET A 182 0.95 -13.92 -11.31
CA MET A 182 1.97 -12.94 -10.89
C MET A 182 1.40 -11.65 -10.29
N VAL A 183 0.15 -11.29 -10.64
CA VAL A 183 -0.53 -10.14 -10.04
C VAL A 183 -1.33 -10.57 -8.80
N TRP A 184 -1.99 -11.73 -8.83
CA TRP A 184 -2.75 -12.25 -7.68
C TRP A 184 -1.88 -12.71 -6.51
N GLN A 185 -0.61 -13.06 -6.76
CA GLN A 185 0.32 -13.42 -5.70
C GLN A 185 0.62 -12.23 -4.77
N MET A 186 0.54 -10.98 -5.26
CA MET A 186 0.84 -9.79 -4.46
C MET A 186 -0.03 -9.67 -3.20
N PRO A 187 -1.38 -9.64 -3.28
CA PRO A 187 -2.21 -9.54 -2.08
C PRO A 187 -2.11 -10.77 -1.19
N PHE A 188 -1.87 -11.96 -1.75
CA PHE A 188 -1.76 -13.18 -0.95
C PHE A 188 -0.45 -13.20 -0.15
N TRP A 189 0.70 -13.17 -0.82
CA TRP A 189 1.99 -13.23 -0.14
C TRP A 189 2.25 -12.01 0.73
N GLN A 190 2.00 -10.80 0.21
CA GLN A 190 2.26 -9.62 1.03
C GLN A 190 1.24 -9.46 2.14
N GLY A 191 -0.02 -9.86 1.93
CA GLY A 191 -1.03 -9.86 3.00
C GLY A 191 -0.65 -10.84 4.12
N SER A 192 -0.22 -12.07 3.76
CA SER A 192 0.25 -13.05 4.73
C SER A 192 1.51 -12.59 5.47
N ILE A 193 2.51 -12.07 4.76
CA ILE A 193 3.73 -11.54 5.39
C ILE A 193 3.37 -10.38 6.34
N MET A 194 2.53 -9.43 5.88
CA MET A 194 2.12 -8.29 6.71
C MET A 194 1.38 -8.75 7.97
N LEU A 195 0.48 -9.72 7.86
CA LEU A 195 -0.24 -10.28 9.00
C LEU A 195 0.72 -10.93 10.01
N VAL A 196 1.66 -11.76 9.53
CA VAL A 196 2.68 -12.38 10.39
C VAL A 196 3.55 -11.33 11.07
N MET A 197 4.03 -10.34 10.31
CA MET A 197 4.86 -9.25 10.84
C MET A 197 4.12 -8.42 11.87
N ASN A 198 2.84 -8.10 11.65
CA ASN A 198 2.06 -7.36 12.62
C ASN A 198 1.83 -8.17 13.91
N ILE A 199 1.57 -9.49 13.83
CA ILE A 199 1.44 -10.35 15.01
C ILE A 199 2.76 -10.37 15.80
N LEU A 200 3.87 -10.50 15.07
CA LEU A 200 5.21 -10.52 15.66
C LEU A 200 5.51 -9.19 16.35
N TYR A 201 5.17 -8.06 15.74
CA TYR A 201 5.32 -6.73 16.33
C TYR A 201 4.65 -6.61 17.70
N TYR A 202 3.44 -7.17 17.86
CA TYR A 202 2.69 -7.10 19.11
C TYR A 202 3.19 -8.11 20.16
N ARG A 203 3.60 -9.30 19.73
CA ARG A 203 4.00 -10.39 20.65
C ARG A 203 5.46 -10.31 21.06
N ASP A 204 6.36 -10.00 20.12
CA ASP A 204 7.80 -9.95 20.34
C ASP A 204 8.48 -9.02 19.32
N ILE A 205 8.74 -7.80 19.77
CA ILE A 205 9.38 -6.76 18.94
C ILE A 205 10.83 -7.09 18.57
N GLN A 206 11.55 -7.83 19.41
CA GLN A 206 12.96 -8.13 19.17
C GLN A 206 13.05 -9.15 18.04
N LEU A 207 12.18 -10.16 18.09
CA LEU A 207 12.00 -11.13 17.02
C LEU A 207 11.49 -10.45 15.73
N TYR A 208 10.59 -9.46 15.83
CA TYR A 208 10.16 -8.65 14.68
C TYR A 208 11.35 -8.02 13.95
N HIS A 209 12.26 -7.33 14.66
CA HIS A 209 13.39 -6.65 14.02
C HIS A 209 14.36 -7.62 13.37
N GLN A 210 14.59 -8.80 13.98
CA GLN A 210 15.46 -9.83 13.41
C GLN A 210 14.84 -10.45 12.15
N VAL A 211 13.55 -10.76 12.19
CA VAL A 211 12.86 -11.47 11.11
C VAL A 211 12.46 -10.54 9.96
N MET A 212 12.29 -9.24 10.22
CA MET A 212 11.94 -8.24 9.20
C MET A 212 12.91 -8.26 8.02
N TYR A 213 14.22 -8.26 8.27
CA TYR A 213 15.23 -8.24 7.22
C TYR A 213 15.16 -9.46 6.29
N PHE A 214 14.74 -10.61 6.81
CA PHE A 214 14.53 -11.82 6.03
C PHE A 214 13.35 -11.68 5.05
N PHE A 215 12.27 -11.01 5.43
CA PHE A 215 11.07 -10.86 4.59
C PHE A 215 11.18 -9.73 3.55
N ILE A 216 12.03 -8.73 3.74
CA ILE A 216 12.25 -7.62 2.79
C ILE A 216 12.46 -8.11 1.33
N PRO A 217 13.39 -9.04 1.03
CA PRO A 217 13.60 -9.50 -0.35
C PRO A 217 12.36 -10.18 -0.95
N PHE A 218 11.56 -10.89 -0.15
CA PHE A 218 10.31 -11.50 -0.61
C PHE A 218 9.24 -10.44 -0.92
N ILE A 219 9.15 -9.40 -0.09
CA ILE A 219 8.24 -8.27 -0.34
C ILE A 219 8.66 -7.54 -1.63
N VAL A 220 9.94 -7.19 -1.76
CA VAL A 220 10.46 -6.46 -2.92
C VAL A 220 10.28 -7.27 -4.21
N SER A 221 10.65 -8.55 -4.21
CA SER A 221 10.46 -9.43 -5.37
C SER A 221 8.98 -9.57 -5.75
N SER A 222 8.08 -9.72 -4.77
CA SER A 222 6.63 -9.76 -5.01
C SER A 222 6.13 -8.47 -5.68
N ILE A 223 6.57 -7.29 -5.21
CA ILE A 223 6.22 -6.00 -5.82
C ILE A 223 6.74 -5.92 -7.25
N VAL A 224 8.03 -6.19 -7.45
CA VAL A 224 8.69 -6.10 -8.76
C VAL A 224 8.00 -7.00 -9.78
N LEU A 225 7.74 -8.27 -9.44
CA LEU A 225 7.11 -9.23 -10.33
C LEU A 225 5.69 -8.83 -10.72
N GLY A 226 4.88 -8.37 -9.77
CA GLY A 226 3.51 -7.96 -10.09
C GLY A 226 3.43 -6.63 -10.84
N VAL A 227 4.28 -5.65 -10.50
CA VAL A 227 4.39 -4.38 -11.25
C VAL A 227 4.84 -4.67 -12.69
N TRP A 228 5.85 -5.52 -12.86
CA TRP A 228 6.34 -5.94 -14.17
C TRP A 228 5.25 -6.63 -15.01
N SER A 229 4.49 -7.56 -14.40
CA SER A 229 3.36 -8.22 -15.06
C SER A 229 2.28 -7.22 -15.51
N LEU A 230 1.96 -6.23 -14.66
CA LEU A 230 1.03 -5.16 -15.03
C LEU A 230 1.58 -4.32 -16.19
N GLN A 231 2.86 -3.91 -16.14
CA GLN A 231 3.50 -3.09 -17.18
C GLN A 231 3.45 -3.77 -18.55
N ILE A 232 3.75 -5.06 -18.59
CA ILE A 232 3.59 -5.87 -19.80
C ILE A 232 2.14 -5.86 -20.27
N THR A 233 1.19 -6.12 -19.37
CA THR A 233 -0.24 -6.15 -19.71
C THR A 233 -0.70 -4.81 -20.30
N VAL A 234 -0.29 -3.68 -19.73
CA VAL A 234 -0.63 -2.35 -20.30
C VAL A 234 -0.06 -2.19 -21.69
N ARG A 235 1.22 -2.53 -21.91
CA ARG A 235 1.83 -2.44 -23.26
C ARG A 235 1.14 -3.35 -24.27
N MET A 236 0.78 -4.56 -23.86
CA MET A 236 0.05 -5.52 -24.69
C MET A 236 -1.28 -4.94 -25.19
N ILE A 237 -2.06 -4.36 -24.27
CA ILE A 237 -3.37 -3.79 -24.58
C ILE A 237 -3.23 -2.48 -25.39
N THR A 238 -2.26 -1.63 -25.03
CA THR A 238 -1.99 -0.37 -25.75
C THR A 238 -1.54 -0.61 -27.18
N LYS A 239 -0.76 -1.66 -27.45
CA LYS A 239 -0.42 -2.03 -28.85
C LYS A 239 -1.65 -2.42 -29.67
N LEU A 240 -2.54 -3.23 -29.08
CA LEU A 240 -3.70 -3.74 -29.81
C LEU A 240 -4.81 -2.69 -30.00
N ARG A 241 -5.10 -1.89 -28.97
CA ARG A 241 -6.25 -0.98 -28.92
C ARG A 241 -5.89 0.50 -28.75
N GLY A 242 -4.61 0.88 -28.72
CA GLY A 242 -4.17 2.27 -28.53
C GLY A 242 -4.12 2.71 -27.05
N ASP A 243 -3.66 3.93 -26.80
CA ASP A 243 -3.44 4.44 -25.44
C ASP A 243 -4.69 5.13 -24.86
N TYR A 244 -5.59 4.36 -24.23
CA TYR A 244 -6.76 4.87 -23.49
C TYR A 244 -6.40 5.52 -22.15
N GLN A 245 -5.30 6.27 -22.13
CA GLN A 245 -4.67 6.81 -20.93
C GLN A 245 -4.38 5.71 -19.88
N LEU A 246 -4.17 4.47 -20.36
CA LEU A 246 -3.93 3.30 -19.50
C LEU A 246 -2.63 3.49 -18.70
N ARG A 247 -1.64 4.11 -19.32
CA ARG A 247 -0.37 4.48 -18.68
C ARG A 247 -0.58 5.47 -17.53
N LYS A 248 -1.46 6.47 -17.68
CA LYS A 248 -1.78 7.43 -16.60
C LYS A 248 -2.46 6.73 -15.42
N LYS A 249 -3.41 5.83 -15.69
CA LYS A 249 -4.11 5.05 -14.65
C LYS A 249 -3.16 4.13 -13.90
N MET A 250 -2.27 3.45 -14.62
CA MET A 250 -1.22 2.63 -14.03
C MET A 250 -0.26 3.46 -13.17
N PHE A 251 0.15 4.63 -13.66
CA PHE A 251 1.04 5.52 -12.93
C PHE A 251 0.41 5.96 -11.60
N CYS A 252 -0.87 6.33 -11.58
CA CYS A 252 -1.57 6.69 -10.35
C CYS A 252 -1.59 5.52 -9.34
N LEU A 253 -1.84 4.30 -9.82
CA LEU A 253 -1.83 3.10 -8.98
C LEU A 253 -0.43 2.82 -8.39
N GLN A 254 0.61 2.90 -9.22
CA GLN A 254 1.99 2.68 -8.79
C GLN A 254 2.49 3.76 -7.85
N LEU A 255 2.11 5.02 -8.11
CA LEU A 255 2.45 6.17 -7.27
C LEU A 255 1.95 5.96 -5.84
N VAL A 256 0.73 5.47 -5.64
CA VAL A 256 0.21 5.16 -4.31
C VAL A 256 1.01 4.09 -3.60
N VAL A 257 1.30 2.97 -4.29
CA VAL A 257 2.09 1.89 -3.68
C VAL A 257 3.49 2.39 -3.32
N MET A 258 4.10 3.19 -4.19
CA MET A 258 5.43 3.76 -3.98
C MET A 258 5.44 4.73 -2.79
N LEU A 259 4.52 5.69 -2.76
CA LEU A 259 4.44 6.68 -1.69
C LEU A 259 4.23 6.01 -0.34
N CYS A 260 3.27 5.09 -0.21
CA CYS A 260 2.99 4.44 1.08
C CYS A 260 4.15 3.53 1.56
N LYS A 261 4.87 2.86 0.64
CA LYS A 261 6.04 2.06 1.03
C LYS A 261 7.24 2.93 1.40
N LEU A 262 7.48 4.01 0.65
CA LEU A 262 8.55 4.95 0.92
C LEU A 262 8.32 5.69 2.25
N GLN A 263 7.09 6.09 2.52
CA GLN A 263 6.68 6.68 3.80
C GLN A 263 7.03 5.77 4.96
N TYR A 264 6.65 4.49 4.91
CA TYR A 264 6.92 3.57 6.02
C TYR A 264 8.42 3.30 6.18
N LEU A 265 9.20 3.30 5.11
CA LEU A 265 10.66 3.12 5.18
C LEU A 265 11.36 4.35 5.77
N VAL A 266 11.00 5.55 5.32
CA VAL A 266 11.71 6.79 5.67
C VAL A 266 11.18 7.39 6.97
N LEU A 267 9.86 7.54 7.10
CA LEU A 267 9.27 8.22 8.24
C LEU A 267 9.32 7.38 9.50
N TYR A 268 9.30 6.05 9.39
CA TYR A 268 9.36 5.21 10.58
C TYR A 268 10.69 5.40 11.32
N ASP A 269 11.81 5.42 10.60
CA ASP A 269 13.16 5.58 11.16
C ASP A 269 13.43 7.02 11.61
N GLN A 270 13.05 8.01 10.79
CA GLN A 270 13.24 9.44 11.13
C GLN A 270 12.43 9.87 12.35
N LEU A 271 11.20 9.36 12.49
CA LEU A 271 10.35 9.68 13.64
C LEU A 271 10.85 8.98 14.92
N ASP A 272 11.53 7.83 14.83
CA ASP A 272 12.13 7.19 16.02
C ASP A 272 13.31 8.00 16.60
N GLY A 273 13.98 8.81 15.76
CA GLY A 273 15.05 9.72 16.20
C GLY A 273 14.57 10.99 16.92
N ILE A 274 13.28 11.32 16.82
CA ILE A 274 12.71 12.55 17.41
C ILE A 274 11.84 12.17 18.60
N LYS A 275 12.23 12.51 19.83
CA LYS A 275 11.34 12.35 20.99
C LYS A 275 10.13 13.28 20.86
N MET A 276 8.99 12.76 20.39
CA MET A 276 7.70 13.45 20.49
C MET A 276 6.87 12.88 21.65
N GLY A 277 6.49 13.71 22.62
CA GLY A 277 5.77 13.23 23.82
C GLY A 277 6.67 12.45 24.79
N GLY A 278 6.12 12.14 25.98
CA GLY A 278 6.97 11.82 27.14
C GLY A 278 6.48 10.72 28.07
N GLU A 279 5.19 10.58 28.35
CA GLU A 279 4.67 9.53 29.25
C GLU A 279 3.27 9.07 28.82
N TYR A 280 2.93 7.82 29.17
CA TYR A 280 1.59 7.24 29.02
C TYR A 280 0.53 8.19 29.60
N PRO A 281 -0.62 8.41 28.95
CA PRO A 281 -1.24 7.61 27.88
C PRO A 281 -1.03 8.12 26.44
N ILE A 282 -0.50 9.34 26.24
CA ILE A 282 -0.16 9.85 24.91
C ILE A 282 1.33 9.65 24.62
N ASN A 283 1.62 8.43 24.22
CA ASN A 283 2.95 7.97 23.89
C ASN A 283 3.47 8.54 22.57
N HIS A 284 4.79 8.52 22.41
CA HIS A 284 5.49 8.81 21.15
C HIS A 284 4.91 8.05 19.94
N THR A 285 4.54 6.78 20.16
CA THR A 285 3.91 5.92 19.16
C THR A 285 2.62 6.51 18.60
N VAL A 286 1.78 7.14 19.43
CA VAL A 286 0.50 7.74 19.00
C VAL A 286 0.73 8.96 18.11
N TYR A 287 1.72 9.80 18.44
CA TYR A 287 2.11 10.95 17.62
C TYR A 287 2.65 10.50 16.25
N LYS A 288 3.59 9.55 16.27
CA LYS A 288 4.17 8.95 15.06
C LYS A 288 3.09 8.40 14.13
N GLN A 289 2.17 7.61 14.68
CA GLN A 289 1.07 7.01 13.91
C GLN A 289 0.11 8.07 13.38
N THR A 290 -0.22 9.09 14.16
CA THR A 290 -1.09 10.18 13.73
C THR A 290 -0.50 10.93 12.54
N ILE A 291 0.79 11.27 12.59
CA ILE A 291 1.49 11.97 11.50
C ILE A 291 1.48 11.13 10.21
N ILE A 292 1.82 9.83 10.32
CA ILE A 292 1.83 8.92 9.18
C ILE A 292 0.42 8.80 8.56
N ASN A 293 -0.62 8.64 9.37
CA ASN A 293 -2.00 8.51 8.85
C ASN A 293 -2.53 9.80 8.22
N ILE A 294 -2.17 10.97 8.73
CA ILE A 294 -2.49 12.25 8.08
C ILE A 294 -1.82 12.33 6.70
N LEU A 295 -0.56 11.92 6.60
CA LEU A 295 0.14 11.96 5.32
C LEU A 295 -0.50 11.00 4.30
N ILE A 296 -0.87 9.79 4.73
CA ILE A 296 -1.66 8.85 3.91
C ILE A 296 -2.97 9.50 3.44
N LEU A 297 -3.68 10.22 4.31
CA LEU A 297 -4.92 10.92 3.94
C LEU A 297 -4.70 11.98 2.86
N VAL A 298 -3.65 12.80 3.01
CA VAL A 298 -3.29 13.82 2.00
C VAL A 298 -2.98 13.14 0.66
N GLU A 299 -2.22 12.05 0.67
CA GLU A 299 -1.88 11.31 -0.54
C GLU A 299 -3.09 10.68 -1.21
N MET A 300 -4.02 10.10 -0.45
CA MET A 300 -5.25 9.54 -1.02
C MET A 300 -6.08 10.63 -1.70
N VAL A 301 -6.14 11.84 -1.14
CA VAL A 301 -6.82 12.98 -1.79
C VAL A 301 -6.12 13.36 -3.09
N LEU A 302 -4.80 13.54 -3.07
CA LEU A 302 -4.01 13.92 -4.26
C LEU A 302 -4.17 12.88 -5.39
N VAL A 303 -4.06 11.60 -5.06
CA VAL A 303 -4.17 10.53 -6.05
C VAL A 303 -5.60 10.40 -6.55
N SER A 304 -6.62 10.54 -5.68
CA SER A 304 -8.02 10.60 -6.12
C SER A 304 -8.26 11.72 -7.13
N MET A 305 -7.64 12.89 -6.96
CA MET A 305 -7.69 13.98 -7.94
C MET A 305 -6.98 13.62 -9.26
N MET A 306 -5.79 13.00 -9.19
CA MET A 306 -5.07 12.54 -10.39
C MET A 306 -5.85 11.49 -11.17
N VAL A 307 -6.46 10.53 -10.46
CA VAL A 307 -7.30 9.49 -11.04
C VAL A 307 -8.53 10.12 -11.69
N GLN A 308 -9.17 11.08 -11.03
CA GLN A 308 -10.29 11.81 -11.60
C GLN A 308 -9.92 12.54 -12.90
N SER A 309 -8.70 13.10 -12.97
CA SER A 309 -8.14 13.67 -14.21
C SER A 309 -7.93 12.60 -15.29
N ALA A 310 -7.42 11.42 -14.93
CA ALA A 310 -7.23 10.29 -15.85
C ALA A 310 -8.55 9.70 -16.41
N TYR A 311 -9.69 9.98 -15.76
CA TYR A 311 -11.03 9.62 -16.25
C TYR A 311 -11.81 10.83 -16.79
N ARG A 312 -11.17 11.99 -17.00
CA ARG A 312 -11.85 13.22 -17.44
C ARG A 312 -12.37 13.10 -18.89
N THR A 313 -11.61 12.48 -19.77
CA THR A 313 -12.05 12.24 -21.16
C THR A 313 -12.93 10.98 -21.18
N PRO A 314 -14.17 11.06 -21.71
CA PRO A 314 -15.03 9.88 -21.82
C PRO A 314 -14.35 8.82 -22.67
N ILE A 315 -14.36 7.58 -22.19
CA ILE A 315 -13.62 6.47 -22.82
C ILE A 315 -14.16 6.16 -24.22
N GLN A 316 -15.43 6.43 -24.50
CA GLN A 316 -15.99 6.32 -25.85
C GLN A 316 -15.30 7.26 -26.84
N VAL A 317 -15.08 8.54 -26.47
CA VAL A 317 -14.34 9.48 -27.32
C VAL A 317 -12.90 9.02 -27.55
N GLN A 318 -12.25 8.44 -26.53
CA GLN A 318 -10.91 7.87 -26.69
C GLN A 318 -10.90 6.65 -27.63
N ILE A 319 -11.97 5.83 -27.62
CA ILE A 319 -12.14 4.70 -28.53
C ILE A 319 -12.36 5.19 -29.97
N ASP A 320 -13.21 6.20 -30.14
CA ASP A 320 -13.53 6.76 -31.46
C ASP A 320 -12.33 7.47 -32.10
N GLU A 321 -11.56 8.26 -31.33
CA GLU A 321 -10.33 8.91 -31.80
C GLU A 321 -9.28 7.89 -32.27
N VAL A 322 -9.02 6.84 -31.47
CA VAL A 322 -8.05 5.81 -31.84
C VAL A 322 -8.52 5.00 -33.05
N ASN A 323 -9.81 4.70 -33.15
CA ASN A 323 -10.35 4.01 -34.32
C ASN A 323 -10.20 4.85 -35.59
N LYS A 324 -10.43 6.17 -35.48
CA LYS A 324 -10.23 7.12 -36.58
C LYS A 324 -8.76 7.20 -37.01
N ASP A 325 -7.82 7.25 -36.08
CA ASP A 325 -6.38 7.23 -36.39
C ASP A 325 -5.98 5.95 -37.13
N LYS A 326 -6.52 4.80 -36.72
CA LYS A 326 -6.26 3.51 -37.38
C LYS A 326 -6.80 3.47 -38.80
N GLU A 327 -7.98 4.05 -39.06
CA GLU A 327 -8.52 4.18 -40.42
C GLU A 327 -7.62 5.06 -41.30
N ILE A 328 -7.12 6.18 -40.78
CA ILE A 328 -6.22 7.07 -41.52
C ILE A 328 -4.90 6.37 -41.87
N THR A 329 -4.32 5.57 -40.97
CA THR A 329 -3.07 4.84 -41.24
C THR A 329 -3.20 3.64 -42.19
N ARG A 330 -4.42 3.23 -42.55
CA ARG A 330 -4.65 2.13 -43.52
C ARG A 330 -4.83 2.61 -44.97
N ILE A 331 -4.92 3.92 -45.19
CA ILE A 331 -5.06 4.56 -46.51
C ILE A 331 -3.67 4.94 -47.02
#